data_AF-G5LNU4-F1
#
_entry.id   AF-G5LNU4-F1
#
_cell.length_a   1.000
_cell.length_b   1.000
_cell.length_c   1.000
_cell.angle_alpha   90.00
_cell.angle_beta   90.00
_cell.angle_gamma   90.00
#
_symmetry.space_group_name_H-M   'P 1'
#
loop_
_entity.id
_entity.type
_entity.pdbx_description
1 polymer ?
#
loop_
_entity_poly.entity_id
_entity_poly.type
_entity_poly.pdbx_seq_one_letter_code
_entity_poly.pdbx_strand_id
1 'polypeptide(L)'
;MLRKAVGKGAYEMAWSQQENALWLATSQSRKLDKGGVVYRLDPVKLEITQAIHNDLKPFGATINAATQTLWFGNTINSAVTAIDAKT
;
A
#
# COMPACT_ATOMS: atom_id res chain seq x y z
N MET A 1 4.81 -22.30 -2.02
CA MET A 1 5.04 -21.39 -3.17
C MET A 1 5.80 -20.18 -2.64
N LEU A 2 6.92 -19.77 -3.25
CA LEU A 2 7.82 -18.72 -2.73
C LEU A 2 7.46 -17.29 -3.20
N ARG A 3 6.46 -17.14 -4.07
CA ARG A 3 6.09 -15.86 -4.71
C ARG A 3 4.59 -15.79 -4.93
N LYS A 4 4.02 -14.59 -4.79
CA LYS A 4 2.62 -14.27 -5.09
C LYS A 4 2.53 -13.00 -5.94
N ALA A 5 1.61 -12.98 -6.90
CA ALA A 5 1.30 -11.77 -7.65
C ALA A 5 0.26 -10.94 -6.89
N VAL A 6 0.43 -9.61 -6.87
CA VAL A 6 -0.46 -8.68 -6.15
C VAL A 6 -1.13 -7.70 -7.12
N GLY A 7 -0.36 -6.77 -7.70
CA GLY A 7 -0.88 -5.73 -8.57
C GLY A 7 0.19 -5.13 -9.51
N LYS A 8 -0.26 -4.32 -10.48
CA LYS A 8 0.64 -3.60 -11.39
C LYS A 8 1.22 -2.37 -10.72
N GLY A 9 2.46 -2.03 -11.06
CA GLY A 9 3.11 -0.81 -10.57
C GLY A 9 3.39 -0.85 -9.07
N ALA A 10 3.92 -1.97 -8.57
CA ALA A 10 4.34 -2.11 -7.18
C ALA A 10 5.52 -1.20 -6.84
N TYR A 11 5.47 -0.55 -5.69
CA TYR A 11 6.54 0.27 -5.12
C TYR A 11 6.85 -0.20 -3.69
N GLU A 12 6.95 0.70 -2.72
CA GLU A 12 7.40 0.41 -1.37
C GLU A 12 6.32 -0.29 -0.54
N MET A 13 6.78 -0.87 0.56
CA MET A 13 5.94 -1.61 1.50
C MET A 13 6.13 -1.08 2.92
N ALA A 14 5.11 -1.27 3.74
CA ALA A 14 5.17 -1.01 5.17
C ALA A 14 4.67 -2.23 5.94
N TRP A 15 5.33 -2.58 7.05
CA TRP A 15 4.99 -3.71 7.89
C TRP A 15 4.51 -3.24 9.26
N SER A 16 3.41 -3.81 9.76
CA SER A 16 2.99 -3.65 11.15
C SER A 16 2.90 -5.00 11.84
N GLN A 17 3.65 -5.13 12.94
CA GLN A 17 3.52 -6.28 13.83
C GLN A 17 2.19 -6.27 14.58
N GLN A 18 1.64 -5.10 14.91
CA GLN A 18 0.40 -4.96 15.70
C GLN A 18 -0.81 -5.43 14.89
N GLU A 19 -0.85 -5.06 13.61
CA GLU A 19 -1.89 -5.49 12.68
C GLU A 19 -1.59 -6.83 12.00
N ASN A 20 -0.41 -7.39 12.26
CA ASN A 20 0.15 -8.58 11.60
C ASN A 20 -0.07 -8.53 10.08
N ALA A 21 0.26 -7.40 9.46
CA ALA A 21 -0.05 -7.12 8.06
C ALA A 21 1.06 -6.34 7.34
N LEU A 22 1.21 -6.65 6.07
CA LEU A 22 2.10 -5.96 5.13
C LEU A 22 1.25 -5.12 4.18
N TRP A 23 1.56 -3.85 4.00
CA TRP A 23 0.95 -3.02 2.97
C TRP A 23 1.88 -2.83 1.80
N LEU A 24 1.36 -2.90 0.59
CA LEU A 24 2.07 -2.63 -0.65
C LEU A 24 1.43 -1.45 -1.37
N ALA A 25 2.21 -0.40 -1.63
CA ALA A 25 1.82 0.70 -2.49
C ALA A 25 1.84 0.25 -3.96
N THR A 26 0.73 0.45 -4.68
CA THR A 26 0.66 0.19 -6.11
C THR A 26 0.08 1.37 -6.88
N SER A 27 0.80 1.82 -7.91
CA SER A 27 0.38 2.93 -8.75
C SER A 27 -0.55 2.50 -9.90
N GLN A 28 -0.81 1.19 -10.02
CA GLN A 28 -1.61 0.60 -11.09
C GLN A 28 -1.05 0.91 -12.50
N SER A 29 -1.85 0.82 -13.56
CA SER A 29 -1.40 1.20 -14.91
C SER A 29 -1.21 2.71 -14.99
N ARG A 30 -0.08 3.14 -15.58
CA ARG A 30 0.15 4.56 -15.89
C ARG A 30 -0.85 5.13 -16.90
N LYS A 31 -1.31 4.31 -17.85
CA LYS A 31 -2.18 4.76 -18.97
C LYS A 31 -3.68 4.54 -18.72
N LEU A 32 -4.04 3.50 -17.97
CA LEU A 32 -5.43 3.03 -17.86
C LEU A 32 -6.10 3.46 -16.55
N ASP A 33 -5.33 3.65 -15.48
CA ASP A 33 -5.88 3.86 -14.15
C ASP A 33 -5.66 5.31 -13.69
N LYS A 34 -6.72 5.93 -13.19
CA LYS A 34 -6.63 7.13 -12.35
C LYS A 34 -6.55 6.70 -10.89
N GLY A 35 -5.69 7.35 -10.11
CA GLY A 35 -5.40 6.90 -8.74
C GLY A 35 -4.65 5.56 -8.69
N GLY A 36 -4.51 5.01 -7.50
CA GLY A 36 -3.81 3.75 -7.24
C GLY A 36 -4.46 2.95 -6.12
N VAL A 37 -3.80 1.87 -5.72
CA VAL A 37 -4.31 0.97 -4.67
C VAL A 37 -3.20 0.67 -3.67
N VAL A 38 -3.52 0.75 -2.38
CA VAL A 38 -2.71 0.15 -1.33
C VAL A 38 -3.34 -1.20 -0.99
N TYR A 39 -2.59 -2.29 -1.14
CA TYR A 39 -3.07 -3.62 -0.76
C TYR A 39 -2.56 -3.98 0.63
N ARG A 40 -3.46 -4.41 1.52
CA ARG A 40 -3.12 -5.11 2.76
C ARG A 40 -2.95 -6.59 2.44
N LEU A 41 -1.85 -7.18 2.90
CA LEU A 41 -1.45 -8.55 2.62
C LEU A 41 -1.26 -9.34 3.91
N ASP A 42 -1.64 -10.61 3.85
CA ASP A 42 -1.21 -11.61 4.84
C ASP A 42 0.33 -11.76 4.78
N PRO A 43 1.08 -11.61 5.89
CA PRO A 43 2.54 -11.63 5.87
C PRO A 43 3.17 -12.98 5.52
N VAL A 44 2.42 -14.07 5.68
CA VAL A 44 2.92 -15.44 5.46
C VAL A 44 2.57 -15.90 4.05
N LYS A 45 1.33 -15.67 3.62
CA LYS A 45 0.78 -16.17 2.35
C LYS A 45 0.81 -15.13 1.24
N LEU A 46 0.97 -13.85 1.58
CA LEU A 46 0.86 -12.70 0.67
C LEU A 46 -0.50 -12.61 -0.05
N GLU A 47 -1.53 -13.24 0.51
CA GLU A 47 -2.90 -13.08 0.02
C GLU A 47 -3.40 -11.68 0.34
N ILE A 48 -4.12 -11.08 -0.60
CA ILE A 48 -4.74 -9.77 -0.42
C ILE A 48 -5.88 -9.92 0.58
N THR A 49 -5.78 -9.23 1.71
CA THR A 49 -6.82 -9.18 2.74
C THR A 49 -7.67 -7.91 2.63
N GLN A 50 -7.14 -6.85 2.01
CA GLN A 50 -7.87 -5.61 1.73
C GLN A 50 -7.26 -4.87 0.53
N ALA A 51 -8.10 -4.18 -0.23
CA ALA A 51 -7.69 -3.28 -1.29
C ALA A 51 -8.22 -1.87 -0.98
N ILE A 52 -7.33 -0.91 -0.81
CA ILE A 52 -7.66 0.48 -0.44
C ILE A 52 -7.46 1.36 -1.67
N HIS A 53 -8.55 1.79 -2.28
CA HIS A 53 -8.52 2.68 -3.44
C HIS A 53 -8.15 4.10 -3.02
N ASN A 54 -7.20 4.70 -3.75
CA ASN A 54 -6.69 6.03 -3.50
C ASN A 54 -6.85 6.89 -4.75
N ASP A 55 -7.36 8.11 -4.59
CA ASP A 55 -7.48 9.08 -5.68
C ASP A 55 -6.11 9.44 -6.27
N LEU A 56 -5.08 9.48 -5.42
CA LEU A 56 -3.69 9.74 -5.79
C LEU A 56 -2.91 8.42 -5.79
N LYS A 57 -2.02 8.26 -6.77
CA LYS A 57 -1.18 7.05 -6.87
C LYS A 57 -0.18 7.02 -5.69
N PRO A 58 -0.13 5.96 -4.87
CA PRO A 58 0.88 5.80 -3.83
C PRO A 58 2.16 5.19 -4.41
N PHE A 59 3.32 5.60 -3.89
CA PHE A 59 4.65 5.14 -4.33
C PHE A 59 5.52 4.78 -3.13
N GLY A 60 6.12 5.79 -2.48
CA GLY A 60 6.85 5.58 -1.23
C GLY A 60 5.91 5.21 -0.10
N ALA A 61 6.36 4.42 0.86
CA ALA A 61 5.54 3.90 1.95
C ALA A 61 6.33 3.83 3.25
N THR A 62 5.73 4.33 4.34
CA THR A 62 6.23 4.11 5.69
C THR A 62 5.06 4.00 6.67
N ILE A 63 5.34 3.60 7.90
CA ILE A 63 4.33 3.51 8.97
C ILE A 63 4.85 4.16 10.24
N ASN A 64 4.00 4.94 10.89
CA ASN A 64 4.20 5.32 12.28
C ASN A 64 3.66 4.19 13.18
N ALA A 65 4.55 3.42 13.80
CA ALA A 65 4.18 2.28 14.63
C ALA A 65 3.45 2.67 15.94
N ALA A 66 3.60 3.93 16.40
CA ALA A 66 2.94 4.41 17.62
C ALA A 66 1.47 4.77 17.35
N THR A 67 1.17 5.36 16.19
CA THR A 67 -0.19 5.77 15.82
C THR A 67 -0.90 4.78 14.92
N GLN A 68 -0.19 3.75 14.44
CA GLN A 68 -0.66 2.83 13.40
C GLN A 68 -1.18 3.57 12.16
N THR A 69 -0.44 4.58 11.72
CA THR A 69 -0.77 5.37 10.51
C THR A 69 0.24 5.10 9.42
N LEU A 70 -0.24 4.67 8.27
CA LEU A 70 0.54 4.52 7.05
C LEU A 70 0.68 5.89 6.38
N TRP A 71 1.87 6.17 5.85
CA TRP A 71 2.16 7.39 5.10
C TRP A 71 2.70 7.02 3.73
N PHE A 72 2.02 7.52 2.70
CA PHE A 72 2.36 7.23 1.30
C PHE A 72 2.74 8.49 0.54
N GLY A 73 3.88 8.44 -0.15
CA GLY A 73 4.28 9.50 -1.07
C GLY A 73 3.50 9.40 -2.38
N ASN A 74 2.86 10.50 -2.81
CA ASN A 74 2.18 10.59 -4.09
C ASN A 74 3.08 11.30 -5.11
N THR A 75 4.11 10.60 -5.59
CA THR A 75 5.22 11.16 -6.36
C THR A 75 4.80 12.03 -7.54
N ILE A 76 3.78 11.64 -8.31
CA ILE A 76 3.34 12.40 -9.50
C ILE A 76 2.33 13.51 -9.19
N ASN A 77 1.98 13.69 -7.92
CA ASN A 77 1.03 14.67 -7.44
C ASN A 77 1.66 15.65 -6.44
N SER A 78 2.95 15.50 -6.12
CA SER A 78 3.66 16.33 -5.13
C SER A 78 2.93 16.42 -3.79
N ALA A 79 2.36 15.29 -3.34
CA ALA A 79 1.53 15.20 -2.15
C ALA A 79 1.92 13.99 -1.28
N VAL A 80 1.34 13.94 -0.07
CA VAL A 80 1.43 12.81 0.86
C VAL A 80 0.02 12.41 1.30
N THR A 81 -0.22 11.10 1.41
CA THR A 81 -1.48 10.52 1.90
C THR A 81 -1.23 9.81 3.22
N ALA A 82 -2.12 10.00 4.20
CA ALA A 82 -2.15 9.23 5.44
C ALA A 82 -3.33 8.25 5.41
N ILE A 83 -3.12 7.01 5.83
CA ILE A 83 -4.16 5.97 5.92
C ILE A 83 -4.07 5.33 7.30
N ASP A 84 -5.21 5.12 7.96
CA ASP A 84 -5.27 4.33 9.20
C ASP A 84 -4.93 2.86 8.89
N ALA A 85 -3.97 2.26 9.59
CA ALA A 85 -3.56 0.89 9.30
C ALA A 85 -4.59 -0.15 9.78
N LYS A 86 -5.46 0.23 10.72
CA LYS A 86 -6.39 -0.71 11.36
C LYS A 86 -7.68 -0.88 10.56
N THR A 87 -8.15 0.16 9.86
CA THR A 87 -9.47 0.22 9.19
C THR A 87 -9.40 0.39 7.68
#